data_AF-A0A2N1PX06-F1
#
_entry.id   AF-A0A2N1PX06-F1
#
_cell.length_a   1.000
_cell.length_b   1.000
_cell.length_c   1.000
_cell.angle_alpha   90.00
_cell.angle_beta   90.00
_cell.angle_gamma   90.00
#
_symmetry.space_group_name_H-M   'P 1'
#
loop_
_entity.id
_entity.type
_entity.pdbx_description
1 polymer ?
#
loop_
_entity_poly.entity_id
_entity_poly.type
_entity_poly.pdbx_seq_one_letter_code
_entity_poly.pdbx_strand_id
1 'polypeptide(L)'
;PHSLDGIYLNFSDPWPKARHHKRRLTYPPFLKHYQSLLKPNGFLQFRTDHLEMFMDSLNYLEPYFLLHDVTYDLKASKYMTEYEEKKRKIGPIYQAKGMVNIDVKESI
;
A
#
# COMPACT_ATOMS: atom_id res chain seq x y z
N PRO A 1 -15.42 3.22 12.77
CA PRO A 1 -14.17 4.02 12.76
C PRO A 1 -13.18 3.53 13.82
N HIS A 2 -11.89 3.63 13.55
CA HIS A 2 -10.79 3.27 14.48
C HIS A 2 -10.88 1.88 15.12
N SER A 3 -11.30 0.87 14.36
CA SER A 3 -11.48 -0.51 14.85
C SER A 3 -10.45 -1.49 14.28
N LEU A 4 -9.75 -1.12 13.19
CA LEU A 4 -8.78 -2.00 12.52
C LEU A 4 -7.36 -1.74 13.00
N ASP A 5 -6.61 -2.81 13.21
CA ASP A 5 -5.17 -2.75 13.53
C ASP A 5 -4.30 -2.61 12.27
N GLY A 6 -4.77 -3.12 11.12
CA GLY A 6 -4.02 -3.01 9.88
C GLY A 6 -4.84 -3.33 8.63
N ILE A 7 -4.35 -2.86 7.49
CA ILE A 7 -4.92 -3.11 6.15
C ILE A 7 -3.82 -3.68 5.26
N TYR A 8 -4.17 -4.73 4.51
CA TYR A 8 -3.29 -5.38 3.54
C TYR A 8 -3.86 -5.21 2.13
N LEU A 9 -3.06 -4.63 1.23
CA LEU A 9 -3.36 -4.48 -0.19
C LEU A 9 -2.35 -5.31 -0.99
N ASN A 10 -2.75 -6.51 -1.40
CA ASN A 10 -1.86 -7.44 -2.11
C ASN A 10 -2.29 -7.57 -3.57
N PHE A 11 -1.41 -7.19 -4.50
CA PHE A 11 -1.57 -7.40 -5.95
C PHE A 11 -2.88 -6.84 -6.53
N SER A 12 -3.31 -5.67 -6.04
CA SER A 12 -4.47 -4.96 -6.57
C SER A 12 -4.24 -4.50 -8.02
N ASP A 13 -5.31 -4.37 -8.79
CA ASP A 13 -5.25 -3.96 -10.20
C ASP A 13 -4.44 -2.65 -10.42
N PRO A 14 -3.45 -2.65 -11.32
CA PRO A 14 -2.51 -1.54 -11.47
C PRO A 14 -3.07 -0.36 -12.26
N TRP A 15 -4.13 -0.55 -13.06
CA TRP A 15 -4.72 0.49 -13.90
C TRP A 15 -3.68 1.35 -14.65
N PRO A 16 -2.96 0.81 -15.64
CA PRO A 16 -1.78 1.46 -16.22
C PRO A 16 -2.09 2.73 -17.05
N LYS A 17 -3.35 2.94 -17.45
CA LYS A 17 -3.73 4.16 -18.16
C LYS A 17 -3.96 5.28 -17.15
N ALA A 18 -3.27 6.42 -17.31
CA ALA A 18 -3.37 7.61 -16.45
C ALA A 18 -4.81 7.98 -16.05
N ARG A 19 -5.74 7.99 -17.02
CA ARG A 19 -7.16 8.28 -16.79
C ARG A 19 -7.87 7.34 -15.80
N HIS A 20 -7.30 6.18 -15.49
CA HIS A 20 -7.83 5.18 -14.58
C HIS A 20 -7.10 5.12 -13.23
N HIS A 21 -6.05 5.94 -12.99
CA HIS A 21 -5.28 5.89 -11.73
C HIS A 21 -6.16 6.11 -10.49
N LYS A 22 -7.26 6.87 -10.64
CA LYS A 22 -8.26 7.09 -9.59
C LYS A 22 -8.96 5.81 -9.09
N ARG A 23 -8.84 4.70 -9.82
CA ARG A 23 -9.39 3.38 -9.46
C ARG A 23 -8.42 2.53 -8.64
N ARG A 24 -7.14 2.94 -8.52
CA ARG A 24 -6.16 2.24 -7.69
C ARG A 24 -6.57 2.36 -6.23
N LEU A 25 -6.49 1.26 -5.48
CA LEU A 25 -6.80 1.25 -4.06
C LEU A 25 -5.82 2.09 -3.22
N THR A 26 -4.66 2.44 -3.78
CA THR A 26 -3.69 3.35 -3.18
C THR A 26 -3.96 4.83 -3.51
N TYR A 27 -5.01 5.15 -4.28
CA TYR A 27 -5.31 6.54 -4.63
C TYR A 27 -5.87 7.32 -3.41
N PRO A 28 -5.60 8.64 -3.28
CA PRO A 28 -5.85 9.41 -2.05
C PRO A 28 -7.24 9.29 -1.38
N PRO A 29 -8.37 9.23 -2.10
CA PRO A 29 -9.69 9.05 -1.48
C PRO A 29 -9.82 7.74 -0.68
N PHE A 30 -9.22 6.65 -1.18
CA PHE A 30 -9.19 5.37 -0.47
C PHE A 30 -8.30 5.45 0.77
N LEU A 31 -7.11 6.05 0.65
CA LEU A 31 -6.18 6.21 1.77
C LEU A 31 -6.77 7.02 2.92
N LYS A 32 -7.47 8.12 2.60
CA LYS A 32 -8.21 8.92 3.60
C LYS A 32 -9.29 8.09 4.28
N HIS A 33 -10.00 7.25 3.53
CA HIS A 33 -11.00 6.35 4.10
C HIS A 33 -10.34 5.32 5.03
N TYR A 34 -9.22 4.72 4.64
CA TYR A 34 -8.47 3.76 5.44
C TYR A 34 -7.99 4.34 6.77
N GLN A 35 -7.46 5.56 6.78
CA GLN A 35 -7.07 6.26 8.02
C GLN A 35 -8.24 6.39 9.02
N SER A 36 -9.48 6.59 8.53
CA SER A 36 -10.66 6.68 9.40
C SER A 36 -11.07 5.34 10.04
N LEU A 37 -10.67 4.23 9.42
CA LEU A 37 -10.96 2.87 9.89
C LEU A 37 -9.86 2.34 10.82
N LEU A 38 -8.61 2.74 10.60
CA LEU A 38 -7.45 2.31 11.38
C LEU A 38 -7.40 2.99 12.75
N LYS A 39 -6.98 2.24 13.77
CA LYS A 39 -6.66 2.77 15.10
C LYS A 39 -5.47 3.76 15.02
N PRO A 40 -5.27 4.62 16.04
CA PRO A 40 -3.98 5.26 16.24
C PRO A 40 -2.89 4.17 16.28
N ASN A 41 -1.83 4.31 15.48
CA ASN A 41 -0.80 3.29 15.23
C ASN A 41 -1.20 2.08 14.37
N GLY A 42 -2.38 2.09 13.75
CA GLY A 42 -2.71 1.10 12.73
C GLY A 42 -1.77 1.21 11.52
N PHE A 43 -1.62 0.14 10.75
CA PHE A 43 -0.72 0.13 9.59
C PHE A 43 -1.44 -0.16 8.27
N LEU A 44 -0.80 0.25 7.17
CA LEU A 44 -1.14 -0.22 5.83
C LEU A 44 0.09 -0.90 5.24
N GLN A 45 -0.11 -2.11 4.70
CA GLN A 45 0.91 -2.83 3.93
C GLN A 45 0.41 -3.00 2.50
N PHE A 46 1.19 -2.51 1.55
CA PHE A 46 0.93 -2.63 0.12
C PHE A 46 2.01 -3.48 -0.55
N ARG A 47 1.60 -4.46 -1.35
CA ARG A 47 2.48 -5.31 -2.17
C ARG A 47 2.00 -5.35 -3.61
N THR A 48 2.92 -5.26 -4.55
CA THR A 48 2.63 -5.35 -5.99
C THR A 48 3.83 -5.85 -6.78
N ASP A 49 3.60 -6.42 -7.96
CA ASP A 49 4.62 -6.74 -8.96
C ASP A 49 4.73 -5.68 -10.07
N HIS A 50 4.00 -4.56 -9.95
CA HIS A 50 3.95 -3.50 -10.97
C HIS A 50 4.71 -2.24 -10.54
N LEU A 51 5.89 -1.99 -11.12
CA LEU A 51 6.79 -0.91 -10.71
C LEU A 51 6.18 0.49 -10.81
N GLU A 52 5.53 0.84 -11.92
CA GLU A 52 4.96 2.19 -12.09
C GLU A 52 3.86 2.49 -11.04
N MET A 53 2.94 1.54 -10.85
CA MET A 53 1.94 1.62 -9.79
C MET A 53 2.61 1.73 -8.41
N PHE A 54 3.70 1.00 -8.17
CA PHE A 54 4.43 1.06 -6.91
C PHE A 54 4.99 2.46 -6.64
N MET A 55 5.70 3.02 -7.62
CA MET A 55 6.26 4.38 -7.52
C MET A 55 5.18 5.43 -7.29
N ASP A 56 4.08 5.38 -8.05
CA ASP A 56 2.94 6.28 -7.85
C ASP A 56 2.34 6.12 -6.45
N SER A 57 2.23 4.87 -5.97
CA SER A 57 1.65 4.59 -4.66
C SER A 57 2.51 5.10 -3.51
N LEU A 58 3.85 5.11 -3.63
CA LEU A 58 4.72 5.72 -2.62
C LEU A 58 4.39 7.20 -2.44
N ASN A 59 4.25 7.94 -3.54
CA ASN A 59 3.86 9.35 -3.53
C ASN A 59 2.45 9.56 -2.95
N TYR A 60 1.51 8.64 -3.23
CA TYR A 60 0.17 8.74 -2.68
C TYR A 60 0.11 8.41 -1.19
N LEU A 61 0.95 7.51 -0.71
CA LEU A 61 0.96 7.03 0.68
C LEU A 61 1.62 8.01 1.65
N GLU A 62 2.70 8.66 1.22
CA GLU A 62 3.54 9.54 2.07
C GLU A 62 2.74 10.59 2.88
N PRO A 63 1.72 11.29 2.32
CA PRO A 63 0.94 12.25 3.10
C PRO A 63 0.05 11.64 4.19
N TYR A 64 -0.25 10.34 4.11
CA TYR A 64 -1.21 9.65 5.00
C TYR A 64 -0.54 8.67 5.96
N PHE A 65 0.62 8.12 5.58
CA PHE A 65 1.30 7.06 6.33
C PHE A 65 2.80 7.36 6.46
N LEU A 66 3.32 7.17 7.66
CA LEU A 66 4.76 7.18 7.93
C LEU A 66 5.35 5.86 7.43
N LEU A 67 5.94 5.88 6.23
CA LEU A 67 6.56 4.72 5.60
C LEU A 67 7.86 4.34 6.32
N HIS A 68 8.02 3.06 6.67
CA HIS A 68 9.21 2.58 7.40
C HIS A 68 9.77 1.25 6.87
N ASP A 69 9.03 0.53 6.01
CA ASP A 69 9.46 -0.74 5.43
C ASP A 69 9.09 -0.74 3.93
N VAL A 70 9.98 -0.12 3.15
CA VAL A 70 9.90 -0.01 1.70
C VAL A 70 11.01 -0.86 1.10
N THR A 71 10.64 -1.83 0.27
CA THR A 71 11.60 -2.70 -0.44
C THR A 71 11.19 -2.87 -1.89
N TYR A 72 12.20 -2.93 -2.76
CA TYR A 72 12.01 -3.17 -4.18
C TYR A 72 12.21 -4.64 -4.58
N ASP A 73 12.63 -5.47 -3.63
CA ASP A 73 12.77 -6.92 -3.79
C ASP A 73 12.45 -7.59 -2.46
N LEU A 74 11.15 -7.73 -2.19
CA LEU A 74 10.65 -8.40 -1.00
C LEU A 74 11.04 -9.87 -1.07
N LYS A 75 11.78 -10.38 -0.08
CA LYS A 75 12.13 -11.81 0.00
C LYS A 75 10.90 -12.69 0.20
N ALA A 76 10.98 -13.93 -0.29
CA ALA A 76 9.93 -14.93 -0.10
C ALA A 76 9.68 -15.19 1.39
N SER A 77 8.41 -15.35 1.75
CA SER A 77 8.00 -15.65 3.12
C SER A 77 7.36 -17.04 3.20
N LYS A 78 7.18 -17.57 4.41
CA LYS A 78 6.52 -18.87 4.63
C LYS A 78 5.07 -18.89 4.10
N TYR A 79 4.40 -17.74 4.08
CA TYR A 79 3.02 -17.60 3.65
C TYR A 79 2.97 -16.67 2.44
N MET A 80 2.77 -17.26 1.26
CA MET A 80 2.65 -16.55 -0.01
C MET A 80 1.34 -16.92 -0.69
N THR A 81 0.84 -16.03 -1.54
CA THR A 81 -0.28 -16.38 -2.43
C THR A 81 0.25 -17.19 -3.62
N GLU A 82 -0.60 -18.01 -4.24
CA GLU A 82 -0.23 -18.72 -5.47
C GLU A 82 0.21 -17.76 -6.60
N TYR A 83 -0.37 -16.56 -6.62
CA TYR A 83 0.02 -15.49 -7.54
C TYR A 83 1.45 -15.01 -7.27
N GLU A 84 1.78 -14.77 -6.00
CA GLU A 84 3.10 -14.33 -5.56
C GLU A 84 4.19 -15.32 -5.98
N GLU A 85 3.99 -16.62 -5.77
CA GLU A 85 4.94 -17.66 -6.16
C GLU A 85 5.22 -17.68 -7.65
N LYS A 86 4.19 -17.51 -8.48
CA LYS A 86 4.33 -17.45 -9.94
C LYS A 86 5.09 -16.20 -10.38
N LYS A 87 4.80 -15.04 -9.78
CA LYS A 87 5.41 -13.77 -10.17
C LYS A 87 6.87 -13.64 -9.78
N ARG A 88 7.27 -14.19 -8.63
CA ARG A 88 8.68 -14.23 -8.20
C ARG A 88 9.62 -14.89 -9.21
N LYS A 89 9.12 -15.80 -10.06
CA LYS A 89 9.91 -16.43 -11.11
C LYS A 89 10.19 -15.51 -12.30
N ILE A 90 9.39 -14.45 -12.46
CA ILE A 90 9.42 -13.54 -13.61
C ILE A 90 10.03 -12.19 -13.22
N GLY A 91 9.89 -11.77 -11.97
CA GLY A 91 10.43 -10.49 -11.50
C GLY A 91 10.30 -10.29 -9.99
N PRO A 92 10.81 -9.15 -9.49
CA PRO A 92 10.79 -8.84 -8.07
C PRO A 92 9.38 -8.44 -7.60
N ILE A 93 9.20 -8.42 -6.29
CA ILE A 93 7.97 -7.96 -5.65
C ILE A 93 8.28 -6.75 -4.80
N TYR A 94 7.50 -5.71 -5.00
CA TYR A 94 7.63 -4.43 -4.32
C TYR A 94 6.74 -4.42 -3.08
N GLN A 95 7.22 -3.84 -1.98
CA GLN A 95 6.43 -3.64 -0.76
C GLN A 95 6.65 -2.24 -0.21
N ALA A 96 5.56 -1.63 0.26
CA ALA A 96 5.59 -0.46 1.11
C ALA A 96 4.69 -0.71 2.32
N LYS A 97 5.24 -0.45 3.51
CA LYS A 97 4.48 -0.48 4.76
C LYS A 97 4.71 0.80 5.54
N GLY A 98 3.61 1.33 6.07
CA GLY A 98 3.64 2.51 6.92
C GLY A 98 2.57 2.47 7.99
N MET A 99 2.82 3.24 9.05
CA MET A 99 1.88 3.45 10.15
C MET A 99 1.06 4.72 9.88
N VAL A 100 -0.17 4.79 10.39
CA VAL A 100 -0.98 6.01 10.31
C VAL A 100 -0.19 7.19 10.84
N ASN A 101 -0.03 8.24 10.03
CA ASN A 101 0.61 9.47 10.46
C ASN A 101 -0.35 10.24 11.40
N ILE A 102 0.02 10.37 12.67
CA ILE A 102 -0.81 10.99 13.71
C ILE A 102 -0.79 12.53 13.58
N ASP A 103 0.25 13.10 12.96
CA ASP A 103 0.45 14.56 12.84
C ASP A 103 -0.52 15.21 11.84
N VAL A 104 -1.24 14.42 11.03
CA VAL A 104 -2.25 14.92 10.07
C VAL A 104 -3.54 15.37 10.77
N LYS A 105 -3.72 15.05 12.06
CA LYS A 105 -4.98 15.34 12.78
C LYS A 105 -5.18 16.80 13.19
N GLU A 106 -4.18 17.68 13.09
CA GLU A 106 -4.30 19.08 13.55
C GLU A 106 -4.54 20.12 12.44
N SER A 107 -4.83 19.72 11.20
CA SER A 107 -5.06 20.67 10.10
C SER A 107 -6.47 20.59 9.50
N ILE A 108 -7.50 20.55 10.36
CA ILE A 108 -8.90 20.82 9.97
C ILE A 108 -9.29 22.19 10.49
#